data_AF-A0A5C4VS12-F1
#
_entry.id   AF-A0A5C4VS12-F1
#
_cell.length_a   1.000
_cell.length_b   1.000
_cell.length_c   1.000
_cell.angle_alpha   90.00
_cell.angle_beta   90.00
_cell.angle_gamma   90.00
#
_symmetry.space_group_name_H-M   'P 1'
#
loop_
_entity.id
_entity.type
_entity.pdbx_description
1 polymer ?
#
loop_
_entity_poly.entity_id
_entity_poly.type
_entity_poly.pdbx_seq_one_letter_code
_entity_poly.pdbx_strand_id
1 'polypeptide(L)'
;MTSDPHAWLTSLEGVPSGFAGARDGIDVVLRDRGLRRTSPELTAESLLRGAHASAVLEGSGSSLAEVRAGTGDEIAADAVRLATELLSLIPVLRRQPLQALARMHTLAARGALPDELLGRPRDGESAARLRGIAQLITAPTEAPALAVAAVVHAELVTATPFGSHNGIVARAAERLIAAARGVDEKSLVVPEAAHLALRPAYESNLRGWASGGQAGMHSWLLYAVEAWSAAADASPLVRDAE
;
A
#
# COMPACT_ATOMS: atom_id res chain seq x y z
N MET A 1 23.44 -16.83 8.89
CA MET A 1 23.07 -15.40 8.87
C MET A 1 22.40 -15.13 7.55
N THR A 2 21.09 -14.90 7.55
CA THR A 2 20.37 -14.53 6.32
C THR A 2 20.78 -13.10 5.98
N SER A 3 21.24 -12.87 4.74
CA SER A 3 21.55 -11.53 4.25
C SER A 3 20.30 -10.66 4.32
N ASP A 4 20.42 -9.41 4.78
CA ASP A 4 19.33 -8.44 4.72
C ASP A 4 19.01 -8.17 3.23
N PRO A 5 17.81 -8.55 2.74
CA PRO A 5 17.43 -8.34 1.33
C PRO A 5 17.18 -6.87 0.98
N HIS A 6 17.12 -5.98 1.99
CA HIS A 6 16.88 -4.55 1.84
C HIS A 6 18.16 -3.72 1.98
N ALA A 7 19.31 -4.33 2.26
CA ALA A 7 20.55 -3.60 2.53
C ALA A 7 20.91 -2.59 1.42
N TRP A 8 20.62 -2.92 0.16
CA TRP A 8 20.86 -2.05 -0.99
C TRP A 8 20.13 -0.70 -0.92
N LEU A 9 18.95 -0.65 -0.28
CA LEU A 9 18.16 0.59 -0.12
C LEU A 9 18.91 1.67 0.66
N THR A 10 19.79 1.27 1.57
CA THR A 10 20.58 2.20 2.41
C THR A 10 21.73 2.87 1.64
N SER A 11 22.10 2.33 0.48
CA SER A 11 23.23 2.80 -0.34
C SER A 11 22.82 3.59 -1.58
N LEU A 12 21.52 3.62 -1.91
CA LEU A 12 21.04 4.33 -3.08
C LEU A 12 20.98 5.84 -2.84
N GLU A 13 21.51 6.60 -3.79
CA GLU A 13 21.52 8.06 -3.73
C GLU A 13 20.09 8.61 -3.58
N GLY A 14 19.88 9.57 -2.68
CA GLY A 14 18.58 10.21 -2.46
C GLY A 14 17.52 9.35 -1.77
N VAL A 15 17.60 8.01 -1.82
CA VAL A 15 16.59 7.11 -1.26
C VAL A 15 16.52 7.19 0.28
N PRO A 16 17.61 6.99 1.06
CA PRO A 16 17.55 7.06 2.52
C PRO A 16 17.08 8.43 3.02
N SER A 17 17.66 9.52 2.50
CA SER A 17 17.32 10.89 2.91
C SER A 17 15.92 11.29 2.49
N GLY A 18 15.48 10.89 1.29
CA GLY A 18 14.12 11.13 0.81
C GLY A 18 13.07 10.47 1.70
N PHE A 19 13.24 9.19 2.03
CA PHE A 19 12.30 8.50 2.91
C PHE A 19 12.34 9.00 4.36
N ALA A 20 13.50 9.45 4.85
CA ALA A 20 13.58 10.14 6.14
C ALA A 20 12.77 11.44 6.13
N GLY A 21 12.92 12.28 5.09
CA GLY A 21 12.14 13.51 4.95
C GLY A 21 10.63 13.25 4.81
N ALA A 22 10.22 12.24 4.03
CA ALA A 22 8.82 11.86 3.93
C ALA A 22 8.24 11.40 5.28
N ARG A 23 9.02 10.64 6.06
CA ARG A 23 8.64 10.25 7.42
C ARG A 23 8.49 11.46 8.33
N ASP A 24 9.42 12.41 8.29
CA ASP A 24 9.35 13.63 9.10
C ASP A 24 8.08 14.45 8.76
N GLY A 25 7.72 14.56 7.48
CA GLY A 25 6.48 15.20 7.04
C GLY A 25 5.22 14.49 7.56
N ILE A 26 5.19 13.15 7.50
CA ILE A 26 4.12 12.35 8.09
C ILE A 26 4.03 12.57 9.61
N ASP A 27 5.17 12.53 10.30
CA ASP A 27 5.26 12.76 11.74
C ASP A 27 4.71 14.14 12.11
N VAL A 28 4.98 15.19 11.32
CA VAL A 28 4.41 16.53 11.52
C VAL A 28 2.88 16.50 11.39
N VAL A 29 2.34 15.91 10.32
CA VAL A 29 0.87 15.80 10.13
C VAL A 29 0.23 15.04 11.31
N LEU A 30 0.84 13.95 11.76
CA LEU A 30 0.31 13.13 12.85
C LEU A 30 0.45 13.83 14.23
N ARG A 31 1.58 14.49 14.51
CA ARG A 31 1.85 15.17 15.80
C ARG A 31 1.07 16.46 15.94
N ASP A 32 1.17 17.36 14.98
CA ASP A 32 0.59 18.71 15.06
C ASP A 32 -0.94 18.66 15.01
N ARG A 33 -1.50 17.67 14.31
CA ARG A 33 -2.94 17.62 14.01
C ARG A 33 -3.67 16.43 14.63
N GLY A 34 -2.96 15.38 15.10
CA GLY A 34 -3.58 14.06 15.33
C GLY A 34 -3.53 13.49 16.75
N LEU A 35 -2.42 13.56 17.47
CA LEU A 35 -2.21 12.55 18.53
C LEU A 35 -3.11 12.61 19.77
N ARG A 36 -3.72 13.77 20.12
CA ARG A 36 -4.70 13.84 21.23
C ARG A 36 -6.17 13.80 20.80
N ARG A 37 -6.48 13.80 19.49
CA ARG A 37 -7.86 13.96 18.99
C ARG A 37 -8.23 13.08 17.77
N THR A 38 -7.39 12.11 17.36
CA THR A 38 -7.81 11.15 16.32
C THR A 38 -9.02 10.36 16.80
N SER A 39 -10.10 10.37 16.01
CA SER A 39 -11.31 9.59 16.26
C SER A 39 -11.40 8.40 15.28
N PRO A 40 -12.16 7.35 15.61
CA PRO A 40 -12.41 6.24 14.69
C PRO A 40 -12.99 6.69 13.34
N GLU A 41 -13.77 7.77 13.33
CA GLU A 41 -14.36 8.35 12.12
C GLU A 41 -13.30 8.89 11.16
N LEU A 42 -12.20 9.47 11.67
CA LEU A 42 -11.09 9.94 10.85
C LEU A 42 -10.31 8.78 10.23
N THR A 43 -10.10 7.69 10.97
CA THR A 43 -9.49 6.47 10.41
C THR A 43 -10.42 5.84 9.37
N ALA A 44 -11.73 5.77 9.63
CA ALA A 44 -12.71 5.26 8.67
C ALA A 44 -12.74 6.10 7.38
N GLU A 45 -12.75 7.42 7.49
CA GLU A 45 -12.67 8.33 6.35
C GLU A 45 -11.36 8.17 5.57
N SER A 46 -10.22 8.00 6.25
CA SER A 46 -8.93 7.75 5.60
C SER A 46 -8.90 6.43 4.83
N LEU A 47 -9.47 5.37 5.41
CA LEU A 47 -9.60 4.06 4.76
C LEU A 47 -10.55 4.14 3.55
N LEU A 48 -11.64 4.90 3.66
CA LEU A 48 -12.62 5.05 2.59
C LEU A 48 -12.08 5.86 1.40
N ARG A 49 -11.33 6.94 1.66
CA ARG A 49 -10.58 7.66 0.62
C ARG A 49 -9.59 6.74 -0.09
N GLY A 50 -8.90 5.90 0.68
CA GLY A 50 -7.95 4.91 0.15
C GLY A 50 -8.65 3.87 -0.72
N ALA A 51 -9.78 3.33 -0.26
CA ALA A 51 -10.58 2.37 -1.01
C ALA A 51 -11.08 2.95 -2.33
N HIS A 52 -11.64 4.16 -2.32
CA HIS A 52 -12.06 4.87 -3.53
C HIS A 52 -10.89 5.07 -4.51
N ALA A 53 -9.76 5.61 -4.04
CA ALA A 53 -8.63 5.86 -4.92
C ALA A 53 -8.05 4.55 -5.50
N SER A 54 -7.99 3.50 -4.69
CA SER A 54 -7.58 2.18 -5.12
C SER A 54 -8.53 1.59 -6.16
N ALA A 55 -9.84 1.78 -6.01
CA ALA A 55 -10.84 1.32 -6.97
C ALA A 55 -10.73 2.07 -8.31
N VAL A 56 -10.56 3.39 -8.29
CA VAL A 56 -10.38 4.20 -9.52
C VAL A 56 -9.12 3.79 -10.27
N LEU A 57 -8.04 3.45 -9.56
CA LEU A 57 -6.81 2.91 -10.16
C LEU A 57 -7.03 1.55 -10.84
N GLU A 58 -8.01 0.76 -10.41
CA GLU A 58 -8.43 -0.48 -11.09
C GLU A 58 -9.53 -0.28 -12.16
N GLY A 59 -9.97 0.96 -12.40
CA GLY A 59 -10.95 1.28 -13.43
C GLY A 59 -12.39 1.46 -12.96
N SER A 60 -12.62 1.57 -11.64
CA SER A 60 -13.91 2.02 -11.11
C SER A 60 -14.26 3.42 -11.63
N GLY A 61 -15.53 3.62 -11.99
CA GLY A 61 -16.09 4.92 -12.38
C GLY A 61 -16.75 5.67 -11.21
N SER A 62 -16.77 5.05 -10.03
CA SER A 62 -17.50 5.55 -8.86
C SER A 62 -16.81 6.76 -8.23
N SER A 63 -17.59 7.78 -7.91
CA SER A 63 -17.16 8.93 -7.12
C SER A 63 -17.02 8.57 -5.63
N LEU A 64 -16.21 9.34 -4.90
CA LEU A 64 -16.08 9.17 -3.44
C LEU A 64 -17.43 9.31 -2.71
N ALA A 65 -18.36 10.11 -3.24
CA ALA A 65 -19.71 10.25 -2.68
C ALA A 65 -20.54 8.97 -2.84
N GLU A 66 -20.48 8.32 -4.00
CA GLU A 66 -21.14 7.03 -4.23
C GLU A 66 -20.52 5.92 -3.38
N VAL A 67 -19.19 5.90 -3.23
CA VAL A 67 -18.50 4.97 -2.33
C VAL A 67 -18.95 5.17 -0.87
N ARG A 68 -19.07 6.42 -0.40
CA ARG A 68 -19.62 6.76 0.93
C ARG A 68 -21.08 6.31 1.10
N ALA A 69 -21.88 6.45 0.06
CA ALA A 69 -23.29 6.04 0.08
C ALA A 69 -23.48 4.52 -0.06
N GLY A 70 -22.42 3.75 -0.35
CA GLY A 70 -22.51 2.32 -0.64
C GLY A 70 -23.17 2.02 -1.99
N THR A 71 -23.16 2.98 -2.92
CA THR A 71 -23.77 2.87 -4.26
C THR A 71 -22.74 2.83 -5.37
N GLY A 72 -21.46 2.63 -5.03
CA GLY A 72 -20.39 2.43 -6.01
C GLY A 72 -20.53 1.11 -6.77
N ASP A 73 -19.78 1.00 -7.87
CA ASP A 73 -19.64 -0.21 -8.68
C ASP A 73 -18.93 -1.35 -7.93
N GLU A 74 -18.87 -2.52 -8.58
CA GLU A 74 -18.32 -3.74 -8.00
C GLU A 74 -16.85 -3.57 -7.57
N ILE A 75 -16.03 -2.86 -8.35
CA ILE A 75 -14.61 -2.60 -8.05
C ILE A 75 -14.49 -1.73 -6.80
N ALA A 76 -15.34 -0.71 -6.67
CA ALA A 76 -15.41 0.10 -5.46
C ALA A 76 -15.84 -0.73 -4.24
N ALA A 77 -16.84 -1.59 -4.38
CA ALA A 77 -17.29 -2.48 -3.31
C ALA A 77 -16.18 -3.46 -2.86
N ASP A 78 -15.40 -3.99 -3.80
CA ASP A 78 -14.26 -4.88 -3.53
C ASP A 78 -13.15 -4.18 -2.73
N ALA A 79 -12.79 -2.94 -3.12
CA ALA A 79 -11.81 -2.14 -2.40
C ALA A 79 -12.29 -1.78 -0.98
N VAL A 80 -13.56 -1.39 -0.82
CA VAL A 80 -14.15 -1.09 0.49
C VAL A 80 -14.18 -2.32 1.40
N ARG A 81 -14.50 -3.49 0.86
CA ARG A 81 -14.51 -4.76 1.60
C ARG A 81 -13.13 -5.08 2.18
N LEU A 82 -12.08 -4.87 1.40
CA LEU A 82 -10.71 -5.03 1.90
C LEU A 82 -10.35 -3.96 2.94
N ALA A 83 -10.64 -2.68 2.67
CA ALA A 83 -10.28 -1.58 3.54
C ALA A 83 -10.89 -1.70 4.95
N THR A 84 -12.13 -2.20 5.05
CA THR A 84 -12.84 -2.40 6.32
C THR A 84 -12.14 -3.38 7.26
N GLU A 85 -11.49 -4.40 6.70
CA GLU A 85 -10.82 -5.45 7.47
C GLU A 85 -9.30 -5.24 7.58
N LEU A 86 -8.74 -4.27 6.84
CA LEU A 86 -7.31 -4.14 6.60
C LEU A 86 -6.49 -4.07 7.89
N LEU A 87 -6.84 -3.17 8.81
CA LEU A 87 -6.06 -2.92 10.02
C LEU A 87 -6.08 -4.11 11.00
N SER A 88 -7.11 -4.95 10.95
CA SER A 88 -7.17 -6.19 11.73
C SER A 88 -6.07 -7.19 11.33
N LEU A 89 -5.49 -7.04 10.13
CA LEU A 89 -4.45 -7.91 9.60
C LEU A 89 -3.05 -7.53 10.09
N ILE A 90 -2.85 -6.42 10.81
CA ILE A 90 -1.51 -6.01 11.30
C ILE A 90 -0.81 -7.15 12.08
N PRO A 91 -1.44 -7.83 13.06
CA PRO A 91 -0.80 -8.92 13.80
C PRO A 91 -0.49 -10.13 12.90
N VAL A 92 -1.33 -10.39 11.89
CA VAL A 92 -1.16 -11.49 10.94
C VAL A 92 0.00 -11.19 10.00
N LEU A 93 0.09 -9.98 9.45
CA LEU A 93 1.17 -9.56 8.56
C LEU A 93 2.55 -9.74 9.21
N ARG A 94 2.67 -9.36 10.50
CA ARG A 94 3.92 -9.46 11.27
C ARG A 94 4.39 -10.91 11.48
N ARG A 95 3.48 -11.88 11.56
CA ARG A 95 3.80 -13.28 11.93
C ARG A 95 3.69 -14.26 10.76
N GLN A 96 2.73 -14.01 9.87
CA GLN A 96 2.26 -14.90 8.81
C GLN A 96 1.93 -14.06 7.56
N PRO A 97 2.91 -13.37 6.94
CA PRO A 97 2.68 -12.47 5.82
C PRO A 97 1.97 -13.13 4.63
N LEU A 98 2.27 -14.40 4.34
CA LEU A 98 1.55 -15.16 3.29
C LEU A 98 0.05 -15.28 3.58
N GLN A 99 -0.32 -15.52 4.85
CA GLN A 99 -1.72 -15.60 5.25
C GLN A 99 -2.40 -14.24 5.18
N ALA A 100 -1.70 -13.16 5.56
CA ALA A 100 -2.21 -11.80 5.42
C ALA A 100 -2.49 -11.46 3.94
N LEU A 101 -1.54 -11.71 3.04
CA LEU A 101 -1.70 -11.46 1.60
C LEU A 101 -2.82 -12.31 0.99
N ALA A 102 -2.89 -13.60 1.33
CA ALA A 102 -3.99 -14.46 0.91
C ALA A 102 -5.35 -13.94 1.39
N ARG A 103 -5.44 -13.50 2.66
CA ARG A 103 -6.67 -12.93 3.22
C ARG A 103 -7.05 -11.61 2.54
N MET A 104 -6.10 -10.74 2.23
CA MET A 104 -6.34 -9.51 1.48
C MET A 104 -6.97 -9.82 0.12
N HIS A 105 -6.38 -10.76 -0.63
CA HIS A 105 -6.94 -11.18 -1.92
C HIS A 105 -8.31 -11.83 -1.77
N THR A 106 -8.52 -12.70 -0.78
CA THR A 106 -9.85 -13.28 -0.50
C THR A 106 -10.91 -12.23 -0.20
N LEU A 107 -10.55 -11.13 0.45
CA LEU A 107 -11.47 -10.02 0.72
C LEU A 107 -11.75 -9.21 -0.54
N ALA A 108 -10.72 -8.86 -1.31
CA ALA A 108 -10.89 -8.07 -2.53
C ALA A 108 -11.66 -8.86 -3.61
N ALA A 109 -11.26 -10.09 -3.92
CA ALA A 109 -11.78 -10.83 -5.07
C ALA A 109 -13.07 -11.64 -4.80
N ARG A 110 -13.65 -11.56 -3.60
CA ARG A 110 -14.87 -12.31 -3.25
C ARG A 110 -16.03 -11.89 -4.16
N GLY A 111 -16.65 -12.85 -4.83
CA GLY A 111 -17.74 -12.61 -5.78
C GLY A 111 -17.26 -12.34 -7.22
N ALA A 112 -16.00 -11.92 -7.40
CA ALA A 112 -15.39 -11.73 -8.71
C ALA A 112 -14.66 -12.98 -9.24
N LEU A 113 -14.29 -13.92 -8.35
CA LEU A 113 -13.66 -15.20 -8.69
C LEU A 113 -14.38 -16.37 -8.03
N PRO A 114 -14.26 -17.60 -8.58
CA PRO A 114 -14.62 -18.83 -7.88
C PRO A 114 -13.91 -18.95 -6.52
N ASP A 115 -14.63 -19.45 -5.52
CA ASP A 115 -14.17 -19.52 -4.13
C ASP A 115 -12.86 -20.31 -3.98
N GLU A 116 -12.65 -21.34 -4.80
CA GLU A 116 -11.43 -22.15 -4.81
C GLU A 116 -10.18 -21.39 -5.30
N LEU A 117 -10.34 -20.25 -5.97
CA LEU A 117 -9.21 -19.40 -6.39
C LEU A 117 -8.91 -18.29 -5.38
N LEU A 118 -9.79 -18.04 -4.41
CA LEU A 118 -9.62 -16.96 -3.44
C LEU A 118 -8.42 -17.20 -2.53
N GLY A 119 -7.44 -16.30 -2.63
CA GLY A 119 -6.25 -16.27 -1.79
C GLY A 119 -5.18 -17.26 -2.26
N ARG A 120 -5.37 -17.85 -3.45
CA ARG A 120 -4.43 -18.80 -4.04
C ARG A 120 -3.56 -18.14 -5.11
N PRO A 121 -2.25 -18.41 -5.12
CA PRO A 121 -1.41 -18.01 -6.24
C PRO A 121 -1.88 -18.69 -7.53
N ARG A 122 -1.69 -18.02 -8.68
CA ARG A 122 -2.10 -18.53 -10.00
C ARG A 122 -1.39 -19.85 -10.36
N ASP A 123 -0.13 -19.97 -9.95
CA ASP A 123 0.75 -21.09 -10.29
C ASP A 123 1.92 -21.22 -9.30
N GLY A 124 2.82 -22.17 -9.56
CA GLY A 124 3.99 -22.43 -8.72
C GLY A 124 5.01 -21.28 -8.72
N GLU A 125 5.11 -20.53 -9.81
CA GLU A 125 5.99 -19.35 -9.90
C GLU A 125 5.45 -18.23 -9.02
N SER A 126 4.16 -17.92 -9.12
CA SER A 126 3.44 -16.96 -8.29
C SER A 126 3.55 -17.32 -6.80
N ALA A 127 3.49 -18.62 -6.48
CA ALA A 127 3.71 -19.10 -5.12
C ALA A 127 5.15 -18.84 -4.64
N ALA A 128 6.15 -18.99 -5.51
CA ALA A 128 7.55 -18.67 -5.19
C ALA A 128 7.76 -17.17 -5.00
N ARG A 129 7.15 -16.33 -5.85
CA ARG A 129 7.18 -14.86 -5.73
C ARG A 129 6.57 -14.39 -4.42
N LEU A 130 5.40 -14.90 -4.03
CA LEU A 130 4.78 -14.60 -2.74
C LEU A 130 5.67 -14.99 -1.55
N ARG A 131 6.39 -16.12 -1.63
CA ARG A 131 7.38 -16.50 -0.60
C ARG A 131 8.52 -15.49 -0.50
N GLY A 132 9.02 -15.00 -1.64
CA GLY A 132 10.03 -13.93 -1.67
C GLY A 132 9.50 -12.63 -1.04
N ILE A 133 8.29 -12.20 -1.41
CA ILE A 133 7.65 -11.02 -0.82
C ILE A 133 7.45 -11.18 0.69
N ALA A 134 7.04 -12.36 1.15
CA ALA A 134 6.93 -12.66 2.57
C ALA A 134 8.26 -12.52 3.32
N GLN A 135 9.38 -12.92 2.69
CA GLN A 135 10.72 -12.70 3.23
C GLN A 135 11.05 -11.20 3.29
N LEU A 136 10.72 -10.41 2.26
CA LEU A 136 10.90 -8.96 2.29
C LEU A 136 10.13 -8.30 3.44
N ILE A 137 8.90 -8.73 3.71
CA ILE A 137 8.06 -8.15 4.78
C ILE A 137 8.67 -8.41 6.17
N THR A 138 9.20 -9.62 6.40
CA THR A 138 9.62 -10.12 7.73
C THR A 138 11.12 -10.03 7.99
N ALA A 139 11.94 -9.78 6.98
CA ALA A 139 13.38 -9.66 7.14
C ALA A 139 13.75 -8.51 8.10
N PRO A 140 14.65 -8.75 9.06
CA PRO A 140 15.23 -7.68 9.87
C PRO A 140 16.08 -6.79 8.97
N THR A 141 15.92 -5.48 9.11
CA THR A 141 16.60 -4.48 8.27
C THR A 141 16.67 -3.12 8.96
N GLU A 142 17.71 -2.36 8.63
CA GLU A 142 17.85 -0.94 8.96
C GLU A 142 17.29 -0.01 7.86
N ALA A 143 16.79 -0.57 6.75
CA ALA A 143 16.20 0.22 5.68
C ALA A 143 14.92 0.96 6.15
N PRO A 144 14.64 2.16 5.61
CA PRO A 144 13.44 2.91 5.97
C PRO A 144 12.16 2.08 5.76
N ALA A 145 11.26 2.10 6.74
CA ALA A 145 10.02 1.31 6.70
C ALA A 145 9.17 1.60 5.44
N LEU A 146 9.10 2.86 5.02
CA LEU A 146 8.40 3.29 3.80
C LEU A 146 9.07 2.76 2.53
N ALA A 147 10.40 2.64 2.51
CA ALA A 147 11.13 2.03 1.40
C ALA A 147 10.80 0.54 1.28
N VAL A 148 10.73 -0.18 2.40
CA VAL A 148 10.30 -1.58 2.42
C VAL A 148 8.87 -1.73 1.90
N ALA A 149 7.96 -0.84 2.32
CA ALA A 149 6.58 -0.83 1.84
C ALA A 149 6.52 -0.61 0.30
N ALA A 150 7.30 0.34 -0.22
CA ALA A 150 7.39 0.63 -1.65
C ALA A 150 7.95 -0.55 -2.46
N VAL A 151 8.97 -1.26 -1.96
CA VAL A 151 9.49 -2.48 -2.62
C VAL A 151 8.41 -3.57 -2.66
N VAL A 152 7.74 -3.83 -1.54
CA VAL A 152 6.69 -4.85 -1.46
C VAL A 152 5.52 -4.53 -2.39
N HIS A 153 5.12 -3.26 -2.48
CA HIS A 153 4.13 -2.79 -3.43
C HIS A 153 4.54 -3.19 -4.86
N ALA A 154 5.71 -2.76 -5.31
CA ALA A 154 6.15 -2.97 -6.68
C ALA A 154 6.28 -4.46 -7.02
N GLU A 155 6.81 -5.27 -6.10
CA GLU A 155 6.88 -6.72 -6.25
C GLU A 155 5.49 -7.37 -6.39
N LEU A 156 4.50 -6.94 -5.60
CA LEU A 156 3.13 -7.46 -5.69
C LEU A 156 2.46 -7.09 -7.02
N VAL A 157 2.58 -5.83 -7.44
CA VAL A 157 1.96 -5.36 -8.70
C VAL A 157 2.60 -6.06 -9.89
N THR A 158 3.93 -6.15 -9.94
CA THR A 158 4.64 -6.67 -11.11
C THR A 158 4.64 -8.21 -11.18
N ALA A 159 4.65 -8.90 -10.04
CA ALA A 159 4.54 -10.35 -10.02
C ALA A 159 3.13 -10.85 -10.37
N THR A 160 2.09 -10.03 -10.19
CA THR A 160 0.67 -10.39 -10.40
C THR A 160 0.31 -11.78 -9.86
N PRO A 161 0.60 -12.09 -8.58
CA PRO A 161 0.61 -13.47 -8.09
C PRO A 161 -0.78 -14.12 -8.01
N PHE A 162 -1.85 -13.33 -7.96
CA PHE A 162 -3.23 -13.81 -7.87
C PHE A 162 -3.99 -13.67 -9.21
N GLY A 163 -5.12 -14.38 -9.32
CA GLY A 163 -5.96 -14.40 -10.53
C GLY A 163 -6.55 -13.06 -10.92
N SER A 164 -6.71 -12.13 -9.97
CA SER A 164 -7.21 -10.76 -10.18
C SER A 164 -6.85 -9.86 -8.98
N HIS A 165 -7.24 -8.57 -9.00
CA HIS A 165 -7.14 -7.62 -7.88
C HIS A 165 -5.72 -7.36 -7.32
N ASN A 166 -4.66 -7.71 -8.05
CA ASN A 166 -3.28 -7.58 -7.57
C ASN A 166 -2.91 -6.14 -7.21
N GLY A 167 -3.39 -5.13 -7.96
CA GLY A 167 -3.15 -3.72 -7.65
C GLY A 167 -3.82 -3.26 -6.36
N ILE A 168 -5.06 -3.68 -6.11
CA ILE A 168 -5.77 -3.41 -4.83
C ILE A 168 -4.99 -4.04 -3.67
N VAL A 169 -4.56 -5.30 -3.81
CA VAL A 169 -3.81 -6.01 -2.78
C VAL A 169 -2.46 -5.34 -2.52
N ALA A 170 -1.76 -4.88 -3.55
CA ALA A 170 -0.46 -4.21 -3.41
C ALA A 170 -0.57 -2.89 -2.64
N ARG A 171 -1.53 -2.04 -3.00
CA ARG A 171 -1.79 -0.77 -2.31
C ARG A 171 -2.21 -0.97 -0.86
N ALA A 172 -3.08 -1.96 -0.60
CA ALA A 172 -3.47 -2.32 0.75
C ALA A 172 -2.29 -2.87 1.59
N ALA A 173 -1.42 -3.69 0.98
CA ALA A 173 -0.24 -4.21 1.63
C ALA A 173 0.77 -3.12 1.98
N GLU A 174 1.02 -2.17 1.08
CA GLU A 174 1.87 -1.01 1.34
C GLU A 174 1.39 -0.22 2.56
N ARG A 175 0.11 0.15 2.57
CA ARG A 175 -0.52 0.86 3.69
C ARG A 175 -0.42 0.07 4.99
N LEU A 176 -0.70 -1.23 4.95
CA LEU A 176 -0.63 -2.09 6.13
C LEU A 176 0.81 -2.21 6.66
N ILE A 177 1.82 -2.25 5.80
CA ILE A 177 3.24 -2.30 6.19
C ILE A 177 3.64 -1.01 6.91
N ALA A 178 3.25 0.16 6.38
CA ALA A 178 3.53 1.45 7.01
C ALA A 178 2.92 1.53 8.42
N ALA A 179 1.66 1.09 8.60
CA ALA A 179 1.01 1.00 9.90
C ALA A 179 1.70 -0.03 10.82
N ALA A 180 1.98 -1.23 10.31
CA ALA A 180 2.61 -2.31 11.08
C ALA A 180 4.05 -2.00 11.51
N ARG A 181 4.75 -1.08 10.83
CA ARG A 181 6.10 -0.62 11.16
C ARG A 181 6.12 0.71 11.92
N GLY A 182 4.96 1.20 12.37
CA GLY A 182 4.87 2.35 13.27
C GLY A 182 5.04 3.71 12.61
N VAL A 183 4.92 3.80 11.28
CA VAL A 183 4.96 5.09 10.57
C VAL A 183 3.60 5.77 10.64
N ASP A 184 2.51 5.00 10.49
CA ASP A 184 1.14 5.51 10.54
C ASP A 184 0.21 4.50 11.24
N GLU A 185 0.41 4.32 12.55
CA GLU A 185 -0.29 3.29 13.34
C GLU A 185 -1.82 3.40 13.31
N LYS A 186 -2.33 4.63 13.16
CA LYS A 186 -3.77 4.93 13.09
C LYS A 186 -4.31 4.96 11.66
N SER A 187 -3.44 4.73 10.66
CA SER A 187 -3.79 4.67 9.25
C SER A 187 -4.51 5.93 8.76
N LEU A 188 -3.92 7.10 9.02
CA LEU A 188 -4.46 8.42 8.67
C LEU A 188 -3.83 9.02 7.41
N VAL A 189 -2.71 8.49 6.94
CA VAL A 189 -2.09 8.82 5.65
C VAL A 189 -2.79 8.00 4.56
N VAL A 190 -2.96 8.57 3.36
CA VAL A 190 -3.72 7.94 2.26
C VAL A 190 -2.83 7.70 1.04
N PRO A 191 -1.95 6.68 1.05
CA PRO A 191 -1.02 6.41 -0.07
C PRO A 191 -1.75 6.14 -1.38
N GLU A 192 -2.93 5.53 -1.34
CA GLU A 192 -3.71 5.23 -2.54
C GLU A 192 -4.19 6.51 -3.26
N ALA A 193 -4.56 7.54 -2.48
CA ALA A 193 -4.94 8.84 -3.03
C ALA A 193 -3.75 9.56 -3.67
N ALA A 194 -2.54 9.42 -3.10
CA ALA A 194 -1.33 9.94 -3.71
C ALA A 194 -0.99 9.23 -5.02
N HIS A 195 -1.10 7.90 -5.08
CA HIS A 195 -0.92 7.15 -6.33
C HIS A 195 -1.93 7.56 -7.39
N LEU A 196 -3.18 7.83 -7.02
CA LEU A 196 -4.19 8.33 -7.94
C LEU A 196 -3.87 9.74 -8.43
N ALA A 197 -3.48 10.66 -7.54
CA ALA A 197 -3.10 12.02 -7.90
C ALA A 197 -1.88 12.06 -8.82
N LEU A 198 -0.92 11.15 -8.61
CA LEU A 198 0.31 11.02 -9.38
C LEU A 198 0.25 9.85 -10.39
N ARG A 199 -0.95 9.50 -10.88
CA ARG A 199 -1.18 8.29 -11.69
C ARG A 199 -0.21 8.09 -12.87
N PRO A 200 0.11 9.12 -13.69
CA PRO A 200 1.07 8.93 -14.78
C PRO A 200 2.46 8.49 -14.29
N ALA A 201 2.94 9.06 -13.19
CA ALA A 201 4.22 8.71 -12.59
C ALA A 201 4.15 7.33 -11.91
N TYR A 202 3.06 7.02 -11.21
CA TYR A 202 2.80 5.71 -10.60
C TYR A 202 2.92 4.58 -11.64
N GLU A 203 2.15 4.67 -12.72
CA GLU A 203 2.11 3.64 -13.76
C GLU A 203 3.42 3.55 -14.53
N SER A 204 4.06 4.69 -14.82
CA SER A 204 5.35 4.72 -15.53
C SER A 204 6.48 4.08 -14.72
N ASN A 205 6.58 4.39 -13.43
CA ASN A 205 7.62 3.83 -12.58
C ASN A 205 7.41 2.34 -12.30
N LEU A 206 6.17 1.86 -12.21
CA LEU A 206 5.89 0.42 -12.12
C LEU A 206 6.30 -0.35 -13.38
N ARG A 207 6.10 0.23 -14.57
CA ARG A 207 6.67 -0.34 -15.82
C ARG A 207 8.20 -0.36 -15.76
N GLY A 208 8.81 0.70 -15.22
CA GLY A 208 10.24 0.77 -14.96
C GLY A 208 10.73 -0.35 -14.03
N TRP A 209 10.06 -0.56 -12.90
CA TRP A 209 10.36 -1.66 -11.97
C TRP A 209 10.26 -3.03 -12.64
N ALA A 210 9.18 -3.26 -13.40
CA ALA A 210 8.94 -4.54 -14.08
C ALA A 210 10.04 -4.92 -15.08
N SER A 211 10.78 -3.94 -15.63
CA SER A 211 11.92 -4.20 -16.52
C SER A 211 13.15 -4.79 -15.81
N GLY A 212 13.20 -4.73 -14.47
CA GLY A 212 14.24 -5.35 -13.64
C GLY A 212 15.60 -4.63 -13.59
N GLY A 213 15.71 -3.44 -14.20
CA GLY A 213 16.95 -2.65 -14.17
C GLY A 213 17.10 -1.78 -12.91
N GLN A 214 18.35 -1.59 -12.45
CA GLN A 214 18.66 -0.74 -11.30
C GLN A 214 18.10 0.69 -11.45
N ALA A 215 18.14 1.25 -12.65
CA ALA A 215 17.55 2.57 -12.93
C ALA A 215 16.04 2.60 -12.70
N GLY A 216 15.31 1.57 -13.14
CA GLY A 216 13.86 1.47 -12.92
C GLY A 216 13.50 1.32 -11.44
N MET A 217 14.26 0.51 -10.71
CA MET A 217 14.10 0.35 -9.26
C MET A 217 14.37 1.66 -8.51
N HIS A 218 15.42 2.38 -8.90
CA HIS A 218 15.76 3.66 -8.30
C HIS A 218 14.68 4.72 -8.58
N SER A 219 14.22 4.86 -9.83
CA SER A 219 13.15 5.80 -10.18
C SER A 219 11.84 5.53 -9.43
N TRP A 220 11.47 4.26 -9.25
CA TRP A 220 10.32 3.88 -8.42
C TRP A 220 10.47 4.33 -6.96
N LEU A 221 11.66 4.17 -6.36
CA LEU A 221 11.88 4.57 -4.97
C LEU A 221 11.83 6.09 -4.79
N LEU A 222 12.40 6.85 -5.73
CA LEU A 222 12.30 8.32 -5.71
C LEU A 222 10.85 8.78 -5.90
N TYR A 223 10.10 8.14 -6.79
CA TYR A 223 8.66 8.36 -6.93
C TYR A 223 7.91 8.04 -5.63
N ALA A 224 8.25 6.94 -4.95
CA ALA A 224 7.60 6.55 -3.72
C ALA A 224 7.82 7.59 -2.61
N VAL A 225 8.98 8.25 -2.55
CA VAL A 225 9.23 9.39 -1.63
C VAL A 225 8.25 10.54 -1.90
N GLU A 226 8.06 10.91 -3.17
CA GLU A 226 7.08 11.93 -3.57
C GLU A 226 5.65 11.51 -3.21
N ALA A 227 5.29 10.26 -3.51
CA ALA A 227 3.97 9.72 -3.22
C ALA A 227 3.67 9.71 -1.71
N TRP A 228 4.62 9.34 -0.85
CA TRP A 228 4.43 9.37 0.61
C TRP A 228 4.29 10.78 1.16
N SER A 229 4.95 11.77 0.55
CA SER A 229 4.77 13.18 0.88
C SER A 229 3.35 13.63 0.52
N ALA A 230 2.89 13.37 -0.71
CA ALA A 230 1.53 13.66 -1.15
C ALA A 230 0.44 12.87 -0.37
N ALA A 231 0.78 11.69 0.14
CA ALA A 231 -0.13 10.88 0.94
C ALA A 231 -0.45 11.52 2.29
N ALA A 232 0.52 12.26 2.86
CA ALA A 232 0.33 13.03 4.09
C ALA A 232 -0.66 14.19 3.85
N ASP A 233 -0.57 14.84 2.68
CA ASP A 233 -1.49 15.91 2.26
C ASP A 233 -2.92 15.39 2.00
N ALA A 234 -3.06 14.14 1.57
CA ALA A 234 -4.36 13.50 1.36
C ALA A 234 -5.08 13.09 2.67
N SER A 235 -4.41 13.21 3.81
CA SER A 235 -4.95 12.84 5.12
C SER A 235 -6.23 13.60 5.45
N PRO A 236 -7.25 12.97 6.07
CA PRO A 236 -8.42 13.69 6.57
C PRO A 236 -8.09 14.63 7.75
N LEU A 237 -6.85 14.63 8.25
CA LEU A 237 -6.36 15.63 9.20
C LEU A 237 -6.03 16.97 8.53
N VAL A 238 -5.84 17.00 7.21
CA VAL A 238 -5.62 18.23 6.48
C VAL A 238 -6.95 18.96 6.35
N ARG A 239 -6.98 20.20 6.84
CA ARG A 239 -8.10 21.13 6.68
C ARG A 239 -7.71 22.16 5.63
N ASP A 240 -8.69 22.62 4.88
CA ASP A 240 -8.51 23.81 4.04
C ASP A 240 -8.12 25.00 4.92
N ALA A 241 -7.30 25.90 4.38
CA ALA A 241 -7.00 27.14 5.08
C ALA A 241 -8.30 27.96 5.23
N GLU A 242 -8.64 28.31 6.47
CA GLU A 242 -9.73 29.25 6.79
C GLU A 242 -9.39 30.67 6.31
#